data_AF-A0A7X7DU70-F1
#
_entry.id   AF-A0A7X7DU70-F1
#
_cell.length_a   1.000
_cell.length_b   1.000
_cell.length_c   1.000
_cell.angle_alpha   90.00
_cell.angle_beta   90.00
_cell.angle_gamma   90.00
#
_symmetry.space_group_name_H-M   'P 1'
#
loop_
_entity.id
_entity.type
_entity.pdbx_description
1 polymer ?
#
loop_
_entity_poly.entity_id
_entity_poly.type
_entity_poly.pdbx_seq_one_letter_code
_entity_poly.pdbx_strand_id
1 'polypeptide(L)'
;MSFPKRTRSLCPVCMKPVDAVYQPEGRDIFLEKQCPEHGRFRTIVWRGPLSLDEWSGGEIPEHPFTPSSRCPLDCGACEAHEAFG
;
A
#
# COMPACT_ATOMS: atom_id res chain seq x y z
N MET A 1 12.72 -0.98 -5.86
CA MET A 1 12.28 -1.05 -4.44
C MET A 1 13.06 -2.14 -3.72
N SER A 2 13.14 -2.13 -2.37
CA SER A 2 13.78 -3.21 -1.59
C SER A 2 12.76 -3.92 -0.72
N PHE A 3 12.89 -5.24 -0.59
CA PHE A 3 11.99 -6.10 0.17
C PHE A 3 12.74 -6.89 1.26
N PRO A 4 12.10 -7.21 2.40
CA PRO A 4 10.73 -6.87 2.79
C PRO A 4 10.55 -5.37 3.06
N LYS A 5 9.40 -4.80 2.66
CA LYS A 5 9.13 -3.34 2.78
C LYS A 5 7.99 -3.09 3.75
N ARG A 6 8.23 -2.30 4.80
CA ARG A 6 7.17 -1.87 5.73
C ARG A 6 6.24 -0.85 5.07
N THR A 7 4.97 -0.93 5.40
CA THR A 7 3.92 -0.01 4.95
C THR A 7 2.79 0.01 5.98
N ARG A 8 1.75 0.81 5.74
CA ARG A 8 0.48 0.77 6.48
C ARG A 8 -0.64 0.32 5.55
N SER A 9 -1.66 -0.32 6.11
CA SER A 9 -2.86 -0.75 5.40
C SER A 9 -4.08 -0.60 6.31
N LEU A 10 -5.27 -0.97 5.82
CA LEU A 10 -6.48 -1.01 6.62
C LEU A 10 -6.83 -2.44 7.01
N CYS A 11 -7.32 -2.63 8.24
CA CYS A 11 -7.96 -3.89 8.63
C CYS A 11 -9.21 -4.10 7.75
N PRO A 12 -9.39 -5.28 7.13
CA PRO A 12 -10.54 -5.54 6.26
C PRO A 12 -11.85 -5.69 7.04
N VAL A 13 -11.80 -5.75 8.38
CA VAL A 13 -12.99 -5.89 9.24
C VAL A 13 -13.39 -4.54 9.85
N CYS A 14 -12.48 -3.87 10.56
CA CYS A 14 -12.79 -2.62 11.27
C CYS A 14 -12.29 -1.35 10.58
N MET A 15 -11.62 -1.44 9.43
CA MET A 15 -11.09 -0.30 8.68
C MET A 15 -10.11 0.60 9.46
N LYS A 16 -9.60 0.14 10.61
CA LYS A 16 -8.55 0.83 11.35
C LYS A 16 -7.20 0.68 10.62
N PRO A 17 -6.35 1.71 10.59
CA PRO A 17 -4.97 1.59 10.12
C PRO A 17 -4.20 0.53 10.90
N VAL A 18 -3.44 -0.30 10.21
CA VAL A 18 -2.61 -1.37 10.77
C VAL A 18 -1.25 -1.40 10.09
N ASP A 19 -0.23 -1.86 10.82
CA ASP A 19 1.08 -2.14 10.26
C ASP A 19 1.01 -3.30 9.27
N ALA A 20 1.75 -3.15 8.17
CA ALA A 20 1.81 -4.13 7.11
C ALA A 20 3.21 -4.22 6.50
N VAL A 21 3.49 -5.33 5.83
CA VAL A 21 4.78 -5.60 5.18
C VAL A 21 4.54 -6.22 3.82
N TYR A 22 5.19 -5.68 2.79
CA TYR A 22 5.34 -6.36 1.51
C TYR A 22 6.41 -7.44 1.64
N GLN A 23 6.00 -8.69 1.49
CA GLN A 23 6.80 -9.89 1.64
C GLN A 23 6.92 -10.60 0.27
N PRO A 24 8.12 -10.71 -0.31
CA PRO A 24 8.33 -11.42 -1.56
C PRO A 24 8.31 -12.93 -1.29
N GLU A 25 7.65 -13.69 -2.16
CA GLU A 25 7.68 -15.14 -2.19
C GLU A 25 7.73 -15.61 -3.64
N GLY A 26 8.89 -16.09 -4.08
CA GLY A 26 9.12 -16.40 -5.49
C GLY A 26 9.00 -15.14 -6.36
N ARG A 27 8.07 -15.14 -7.32
CA ARG A 27 7.77 -13.99 -8.19
C ARG A 27 6.62 -13.13 -7.66
N ASP A 28 5.97 -13.60 -6.61
CA ASP A 28 4.78 -12.97 -6.06
C ASP A 28 5.18 -12.03 -4.92
N ILE A 29 4.41 -10.96 -4.73
CA ILE A 29 4.53 -10.12 -3.55
C ILE A 29 3.23 -10.21 -2.77
N PHE A 30 3.36 -10.56 -1.50
CA PHE A 30 2.27 -10.61 -0.54
C PHE A 30 2.29 -9.36 0.33
N LEU A 31 1.12 -8.86 0.68
CA LEU A 31 0.94 -7.90 1.76
C LEU A 31 0.46 -8.66 3.00
N GLU A 32 1.31 -8.70 4.01
CA GLU A 32 1.00 -9.25 5.33
C GLU A 32 0.67 -8.10 6.27
N LYS A 33 -0.41 -8.24 7.06
CA LYS A 33 -0.84 -7.23 8.03
C LYS A 33 -1.43 -7.87 9.28
N GLN A 34 -1.35 -7.18 10.41
CA GLN A 34 -1.87 -7.65 11.70
C GLN A 34 -2.78 -6.58 12.30
N CYS A 35 -4.05 -6.94 12.53
CA CYS A 35 -4.95 -6.17 13.36
C CYS A 35 -4.90 -6.70 14.80
N PRO A 36 -4.77 -5.85 15.83
CA PRO A 36 -4.82 -6.28 17.22
C PRO A 36 -6.15 -6.96 17.59
N GLU A 37 -7.25 -6.55 16.95
CA GLU A 37 -8.61 -7.05 17.24
C GLU A 37 -9.02 -8.23 16.34
N HIS A 38 -8.57 -8.25 15.08
CA HIS A 38 -9.08 -9.18 14.06
C HIS A 38 -8.04 -10.15 13.49
N GLY A 39 -6.82 -10.16 14.05
CA GLY A 39 -5.80 -11.14 13.68
C GLY A 39 -4.97 -10.79 12.44
N ARG A 40 -4.32 -11.82 11.88
CA ARG A 40 -3.42 -11.70 10.72
C ARG A 40 -4.20 -11.83 9.42
N PHE A 41 -3.78 -11.04 8.43
CA PHE A 41 -4.26 -11.14 7.06
C PHE A 41 -3.06 -11.20 6.13
N ARG A 42 -3.20 -11.99 5.08
CA ARG A 42 -2.21 -12.14 4.02
C ARG A 42 -2.95 -12.14 2.68
N THR A 43 -2.53 -11.27 1.77
CA THR A 43 -3.08 -11.22 0.41
C THR A 43 -1.95 -11.03 -0.58
N ILE A 44 -2.12 -11.56 -1.78
CA ILE A 44 -1.24 -11.25 -2.89
C ILE A 44 -1.55 -9.85 -3.43
N VAL A 45 -0.51 -9.09 -3.75
CA VAL A 45 -0.63 -7.73 -4.32
C VAL A 45 0.06 -7.57 -5.67
N TRP A 46 0.92 -8.53 -6.06
CA TRP A 46 1.61 -8.50 -7.34
C TRP A 46 1.88 -9.90 -7.89
N ARG A 47 1.67 -10.07 -9.21
CA ARG A 47 2.00 -11.27 -10.02
C ARG A 47 2.42 -10.91 -11.46
N GLY A 48 2.96 -9.70 -11.66
CA GLY A 48 3.27 -9.22 -13.01
C GLY A 48 4.47 -9.92 -13.64
N PRO A 49 4.61 -9.87 -14.98
CA PRO A 49 5.83 -10.29 -15.66
C PRO A 49 7.02 -9.36 -15.34
N LEU A 50 6.74 -8.09 -15.03
CA LEU A 50 7.67 -7.14 -14.45
C LEU A 50 7.71 -7.29 -12.93
N SER A 51 8.82 -6.94 -12.29
CA SER A 51 8.84 -6.73 -10.85
C SER A 51 7.89 -5.60 -10.46
N LEU A 52 7.44 -5.57 -9.20
CA LEU A 52 6.58 -4.49 -8.72
C LEU A 52 7.29 -3.14 -8.82
N ASP A 53 8.61 -3.10 -8.63
CA ASP A 53 9.37 -1.87 -8.78
C ASP A 53 9.49 -1.40 -10.23
N GLU A 54 9.63 -2.29 -11.20
CA GLU A 54 9.62 -1.95 -12.62
C GLU A 54 8.24 -1.49 -13.12
N TRP A 55 7.17 -2.00 -12.53
CA TRP A 55 5.81 -1.55 -12.85
C TRP A 55 5.41 -0.25 -12.13
N SER A 56 5.98 0.00 -10.95
CA SER A 56 5.71 1.22 -10.18
C SER A 56 6.40 2.44 -10.83
N GLY A 57 5.89 3.65 -10.57
CA GLY A 57 6.51 4.89 -11.04
C GLY A 57 5.87 5.52 -12.29
N GLY A 58 4.58 5.26 -12.52
CA GLY A 58 3.83 5.98 -13.55
C GLY A 58 3.63 7.46 -13.21
N GLU A 59 3.41 8.29 -14.24
CA GLU A 59 3.13 9.71 -14.07
C GLU A 59 1.82 9.92 -13.30
N ILE A 60 1.86 10.78 -12.28
CA ILE A 60 0.67 11.18 -11.54
C ILE A 60 -0.06 12.24 -12.37
N PRO A 61 -1.36 12.09 -12.64
CA PRO A 61 -2.12 13.11 -13.36
C PRO A 61 -2.07 14.46 -12.65
N GLU A 62 -1.91 15.55 -13.40
CA GLU A 62 -1.98 16.91 -12.86
C GLU A 62 -3.40 17.18 -12.30
N HIS A 63 -3.54 17.14 -10.98
CA HIS A 63 -4.79 17.44 -10.27
C HIS A 63 -4.52 18.33 -9.06
N PRO A 64 -5.43 19.25 -8.70
CA PRO A 64 -5.25 20.09 -7.54
C PRO A 64 -5.20 19.23 -6.28
N PHE A 65 -4.02 19.20 -5.64
CA PHE A 65 -3.84 18.44 -4.43
C PHE A 65 -4.63 19.09 -3.29
N THR A 66 -5.60 18.38 -2.73
CA THR A 66 -6.35 18.83 -1.56
C THR A 66 -5.77 18.16 -0.31
N PRO A 67 -5.34 18.94 0.70
CA PRO A 67 -4.82 18.36 1.94
C PRO A 67 -5.86 17.42 2.57
N SER A 68 -5.48 16.17 2.80
CA SER A 68 -6.32 15.22 3.53
C SER A 68 -6.01 15.32 5.02
N SER A 69 -7.01 15.65 5.85
CA SER A 69 -6.89 15.62 7.31
C SER A 69 -7.13 14.24 7.91
N ARG A 70 -7.60 13.26 7.12
CA ARG A 70 -8.03 11.94 7.58
C ARG A 70 -7.46 10.78 6.76
N CYS A 71 -6.20 10.83 6.32
CA CYS A 71 -5.54 9.71 5.65
C CYS A 71 -5.54 8.46 6.57
N PRO A 72 -5.96 7.27 6.10
CA PRO A 72 -6.35 6.88 4.73
C PRO A 72 -7.87 6.86 4.48
N LEU A 73 -8.70 7.42 5.38
CA LEU A 73 -10.17 7.39 5.31
C LEU A 73 -10.78 8.47 4.39
N ASP A 74 -9.97 9.43 3.93
CA ASP A 74 -10.38 10.56 3.08
C ASP A 74 -9.31 10.81 2.01
N CYS A 75 -8.83 9.74 1.37
CA CYS A 75 -7.72 9.80 0.42
C CYS A 75 -8.18 10.27 -0.97
N GLY A 76 -7.40 11.19 -1.56
CA GLY A 76 -7.49 11.66 -2.94
C GLY A 76 -6.10 12.10 -3.42
N ALA A 77 -6.02 12.95 -4.44
CA ALA A 77 -4.77 13.64 -4.77
C ALA A 77 -4.41 14.57 -3.60
N CYS A 78 -3.59 14.12 -2.66
CA CYS A 78 -2.98 14.95 -1.62
C CYS A 78 -1.45 14.84 -1.71
N GLU A 79 -0.70 15.70 -1.03
CA GLU A 79 0.77 15.72 -1.07
C GLU A 79 1.40 14.35 -0.75
N ALA A 80 0.80 13.58 0.16
CA ALA A 80 1.25 12.22 0.46
C ALA A 80 1.10 11.22 -0.71
N HIS A 81 0.27 11.56 -1.70
CA HIS A 81 0.09 10.81 -2.96
C HIS A 81 0.89 11.38 -4.13
N GLU A 82 1.67 12.46 -3.96
CA GLU A 82 2.68 12.92 -4.95
C GLU A 82 3.82 11.90 -5.13
N ALA A 83 3.96 10.95 -4.19
CA ALA A 83 5.13 10.08 -4.06
C ALA A 83 4.88 8.60 -4.40
N PHE A 84 3.93 8.27 -5.28
CA PHE A 84 3.96 6.96 -5.97
C PHE A 84 4.95 7.01 -7.15
N GLY A 85 6.20 7.33 -6.83
CA GLY A 85 7.40 7.20 -7.67
C GLY A 85 8.41 6.28 -6.99
#